data_AF-A0AAD7IE05-F1
#
_entry.id   AF-A0AAD7IE05-F1
#
_cell.length_a   1.000
_cell.length_b   1.000
_cell.length_c   1.000
_cell.angle_alpha   90.00
_cell.angle_beta   90.00
_cell.angle_gamma   90.00
#
_symmetry.space_group_name_H-M   'P 1'
#
loop_
_entity.id
_entity.type
_entity.pdbx_description
1 polymer ?
#
loop_
_entity_poly.entity_id
_entity_poly.type
_entity_poly.pdbx_seq_one_letter_code
_entity_poly.pdbx_strand_id
1 'polypeptide(L)'
;STNSLFPQSDPERRNVIRTATSMLCKEVVEPPLHMSRSEAGLKDWEEVEVRVRALARLERVWGKSGIGGSSSNITLESPSGINVGGEERERRLFTEALRDG
;
A
#
# COMPACT_ATOMS: atom_id res chain seq x y z
N SER A 1 7.94 -14.11 -29.31
CA SER A 1 7.34 -13.10 -28.44
C SER A 1 6.03 -13.60 -27.87
N THR A 2 5.98 -13.98 -26.60
CA THR A 2 4.75 -14.08 -25.78
C THR A 2 5.15 -13.90 -24.31
N ASN A 3 4.66 -12.83 -23.69
CA ASN A 3 4.92 -12.45 -22.30
C ASN A 3 4.38 -13.51 -21.33
N SER A 4 5.23 -14.04 -20.46
CA SER A 4 4.81 -14.69 -19.21
C SER A 4 4.32 -13.63 -18.22
N LEU A 5 3.05 -13.23 -18.35
CA LEU A 5 2.33 -12.25 -17.51
C LEU A 5 1.90 -12.79 -16.14
N PHE A 6 2.73 -13.62 -15.50
CA PHE A 6 2.55 -13.94 -14.08
C PHE A 6 3.87 -13.68 -13.39
N PRO A 7 3.95 -12.62 -12.56
CA PRO A 7 5.20 -12.29 -11.95
C PRO A 7 5.41 -13.29 -10.82
N GLN A 8 6.29 -14.25 -11.07
CA GLN A 8 6.93 -15.11 -10.08
C GLN A 8 7.04 -14.34 -8.76
N SER A 9 6.53 -14.91 -7.68
CA SER A 9 6.51 -14.31 -6.33
C SER A 9 7.95 -14.03 -5.89
N ASP A 10 8.44 -12.88 -6.31
CA ASP A 10 9.78 -12.40 -6.09
C ASP A 10 9.76 -11.61 -4.78
N PRO A 11 10.41 -12.10 -3.72
CA PRO A 11 10.45 -11.41 -2.44
C PRO A 11 11.08 -10.02 -2.56
N GLU A 12 11.98 -9.79 -3.53
CA GLU A 12 12.57 -8.46 -3.76
C GLU A 12 11.53 -7.46 -4.25
N ARG A 13 10.71 -7.85 -5.24
CA ARG A 13 9.63 -7.00 -5.76
C ARG A 13 8.65 -6.61 -4.66
N ARG A 14 8.32 -7.55 -3.78
CA ARG A 14 7.46 -7.28 -2.63
C ARG A 14 8.10 -6.26 -1.69
N ASN A 15 9.38 -6.40 -1.37
CA ASN A 15 10.10 -5.45 -0.51
C ASN A 15 10.18 -4.04 -1.12
N VAL A 16 10.33 -3.94 -2.45
CA VAL A 16 10.28 -2.65 -3.15
C VAL A 16 8.92 -1.97 -2.97
N ILE A 17 7.81 -2.70 -3.18
CA ILE A 17 6.45 -2.17 -2.99
C ILE A 17 6.26 -1.69 -1.55
N ARG A 18 6.70 -2.47 -0.57
CA ARG A 18 6.60 -2.10 0.86
C ARG A 18 7.39 -0.85 1.20
N THR A 19 8.62 -0.77 0.67
CA THR A 19 9.51 0.37 0.88
C THR A 19 8.92 1.63 0.25
N ALA A 20 8.49 1.57 -1.01
CA ALA A 20 7.84 2.68 -1.70
C ALA A 20 6.55 3.12 -0.99
N THR A 21 5.73 2.16 -0.54
CA THR A 21 4.53 2.44 0.26
C THR A 21 4.85 3.21 1.54
N SER A 22 5.89 2.77 2.26
CA SER A 22 6.32 3.43 3.51
C SER A 22 6.88 4.84 3.26
N MET A 23 7.57 5.04 2.14
CA MET A 23 8.03 6.38 1.72
C MET A 23 6.85 7.29 1.41
N LEU A 24 5.85 6.82 0.65
CA LEU A 24 4.65 7.57 0.33
C LEU A 24 3.87 7.98 1.59
N CYS A 25 3.70 7.06 2.55
CA CYS A 25 2.97 7.37 3.79
C CYS A 25 3.68 8.42 4.65
N LYS A 26 5.01 8.53 4.56
CA LYS A 26 5.80 9.56 5.27
C LYS A 26 5.78 10.91 4.58
N GLU A 27 5.70 10.93 3.25
CA GLU A 27 5.67 12.17 2.48
C GLU A 27 4.28 12.81 2.51
N VAL A 28 3.23 12.00 2.47
CA VAL A 28 1.83 12.46 2.41
C VAL A 28 1.27 12.71 3.82
N VAL A 29 2.02 13.46 4.63
CA VAL A 29 1.59 13.90 5.96
C VAL A 29 0.94 15.28 5.90
N GLU A 30 1.39 16.13 4.97
CA GLU A 30 0.87 17.50 4.79
C GLU A 30 0.78 17.86 3.30
N PRO A 31 -0.20 18.70 2.91
CA PRO A 31 -0.33 19.15 1.53
C PRO A 31 0.90 19.95 1.09
N PRO A 32 1.42 19.72 -0.13
CA PRO A 32 2.44 20.55 -0.72
C PRO A 32 2.04 22.03 -0.75
N LEU A 33 3.02 22.92 -0.56
CA LEU A 33 2.81 24.38 -0.47
C LEU A 33 2.07 25.00 -1.67
N HIS A 34 2.07 24.34 -2.83
CA HIS A 34 1.35 24.81 -4.02
C HIS A 34 -0.11 24.34 -4.04
N MET A 35 -0.42 23.20 -3.42
CA MET A 35 -1.78 22.67 -3.26
C MET A 35 -2.54 23.35 -2.11
N SER A 36 -1.85 23.73 -1.04
CA SER A 36 -2.48 24.39 0.13
C SER A 36 -2.93 25.84 -0.09
N ARG A 37 -2.64 26.43 -1.26
CA ARG A 37 -2.92 27.84 -1.58
C ARG A 37 -4.27 28.08 -2.25
N SER A 38 -4.93 27.05 -2.73
CA SER A 38 -6.20 27.16 -3.45
C SER A 38 -7.19 26.11 -2.99
N GLU A 39 -8.49 26.42 -3.06
CA GLU A 39 -9.55 25.44 -2.72
C GLU A 39 -9.51 24.22 -3.65
N ALA A 40 -9.17 24.42 -4.93
CA ALA A 40 -8.97 23.33 -5.87
C ALA A 40 -7.80 22.43 -5.46
N GLY A 41 -6.67 23.01 -5.07
CA GLY A 41 -5.50 22.24 -4.63
C GLY A 41 -5.72 21.48 -3.33
N LEU A 42 -6.53 22.02 -2.40
CA LEU A 42 -6.93 21.30 -1.19
C LEU A 42 -7.85 20.12 -1.50
N LYS A 43 -8.76 20.28 -2.47
CA LYS A 43 -9.62 19.19 -2.92
C LYS A 43 -8.81 18.08 -3.60
N ASP A 44 -7.88 18.44 -4.47
CA ASP A 44 -6.97 17.49 -5.11
C ASP A 44 -6.11 16.75 -4.06
N TRP A 45 -5.69 17.47 -3.01
CA TRP A 45 -4.97 16.87 -1.89
C TRP A 45 -5.82 15.87 -1.09
N GLU A 46 -7.10 16.17 -0.83
CA GLU A 46 -8.00 15.24 -0.14
C GLU A 46 -8.10 13.89 -0.88
N GLU A 47 -8.14 13.92 -2.22
CA GLU A 47 -8.13 12.70 -3.04
C GLU A 47 -6.82 11.91 -2.89
N VAL A 48 -5.68 12.59 -2.75
CA VAL A 48 -4.38 11.97 -2.43
C VAL A 48 -4.44 11.30 -1.05
N GLU A 49 -4.95 11.99 -0.03
CA GLU A 49 -5.07 11.45 1.32
C GLU A 49 -5.96 10.21 1.39
N VAL A 50 -7.09 10.20 0.68
CA VAL A 50 -8.00 9.04 0.64
C VAL A 50 -7.29 7.80 0.09
N ARG A 51 -6.52 7.95 -0.98
CA ARG A 51 -5.75 6.85 -1.59
C ARG A 51 -4.62 6.36 -0.68
N VAL A 52 -3.84 7.29 -0.14
CA VAL A 52 -2.72 6.95 0.75
C VAL A 52 -3.21 6.39 2.09
N ARG A 53 -4.42 6.72 2.56
CA ARG A 53 -5.02 6.11 3.76
C ARG A 53 -5.16 4.59 3.63
N ALA A 54 -5.47 4.07 2.44
CA ALA A 54 -5.51 2.63 2.19
C ALA A 54 -4.11 2.00 2.31
N LEU A 55 -3.09 2.69 1.80
CA LEU A 55 -1.69 2.31 1.89
C LEU A 55 -1.15 2.36 3.34
N ALA A 56 -1.50 3.39 4.12
CA ALA A 56 -1.10 3.51 5.52
C ALA A 56 -1.71 2.40 6.40
N ARG A 57 -2.95 1.97 6.09
CA ARG A 57 -3.56 0.80 6.74
C ARG A 57 -2.80 -0.49 6.42
N LEU A 58 -2.31 -0.61 5.19
CA LEU A 58 -1.51 -1.75 4.72
C LEU A 58 -0.12 -1.76 5.39
N GLU A 59 0.55 -0.62 5.48
CA GLU A 59 1.84 -0.46 6.17
C GLU A 59 1.76 -0.89 7.65
N ARG A 60 0.69 -0.49 8.37
CA ARG A 60 0.48 -0.86 9.78
C ARG A 60 0.38 -2.38 9.99
N VAL A 61 -0.15 -3.12 9.01
CA VAL A 61 -0.24 -4.58 9.08
C VAL A 61 1.15 -5.22 8.97
N TRP A 62 2.04 -4.65 8.15
CA TRP A 62 3.42 -5.14 8.01
C TRP A 62 4.34 -4.70 9.16
N GLY A 63 4.21 -3.47 9.65
CA GLY A 63 5.04 -2.93 10.73
C GLY A 63 4.89 -3.65 12.07
N LYS A 64 3.77 -4.37 12.26
CA LYS A 64 3.53 -5.26 13.42
C LYS A 64 4.29 -6.59 13.36
N SER A 65 4.90 -6.97 12.23
CA SER A 65 5.67 -8.22 12.14
C SER A 65 7.04 -8.18 12.83
N GLY A 66 7.45 -7.04 13.42
CA GLY A 66 8.75 -6.89 14.11
C GLY A 66 8.71 -6.91 15.64
N ILE A 67 7.56 -6.70 16.27
CA ILE A 67 7.42 -6.73 17.74
C ILE A 67 6.21 -7.60 18.08
N GLY A 68 6.47 -8.73 18.73
CA GLY A 68 5.49 -9.76 19.00
C GLY A 68 4.29 -9.34 19.85
N GLY A 69 3.21 -10.11 19.72
CA GLY A 69 2.24 -10.33 20.79
C GLY A 69 0.86 -9.67 20.64
N SER A 70 0.00 -10.25 19.81
CA SER A 70 -1.36 -10.70 20.21
C SER A 70 -2.22 -10.92 18.97
N SER A 71 -2.32 -12.19 18.59
CA SER A 71 -3.36 -12.72 17.72
C SER A 71 -4.70 -12.67 18.45
N SER A 72 -5.45 -11.58 18.29
CA SER A 72 -6.90 -11.64 18.45
C SER A 72 -7.50 -11.82 17.06
N ASN A 73 -7.91 -13.06 16.79
CA ASN A 73 -8.63 -13.50 15.60
C ASN A 73 -9.67 -12.47 15.13
N ILE A 74 -9.46 -11.90 13.95
CA ILE A 74 -10.55 -11.72 12.99
C ILE A 74 -10.40 -12.87 12.02
N THR A 75 -11.19 -13.91 12.26
CA THR A 75 -11.47 -14.99 11.34
C THR A 75 -12.08 -14.37 10.07
N LEU A 76 -11.28 -14.23 9.02
CA LEU A 76 -11.78 -14.36 7.66
C LEU A 76 -10.99 -15.50 7.03
N GLU A 77 -11.73 -16.55 6.70
CA GLU A 77 -11.25 -17.85 6.30
C GLU A 77 -10.35 -17.79 5.07
N SER A 78 -9.15 -18.37 5.16
CA SER A 78 -8.61 -19.24 4.11
C SER A 78 -7.49 -20.09 4.68
N PRO A 79 -7.62 -21.43 4.67
CA PRO A 79 -6.60 -22.33 5.15
C PRO A 79 -5.54 -22.54 4.05
N SER A 80 -4.29 -22.59 4.47
CA SER A 80 -3.20 -23.27 3.78
C SER A 80 -2.70 -22.66 2.47
N GLY A 81 -1.49 -22.10 2.54
CA GLY A 81 -0.51 -22.23 1.47
C GLY A 81 -0.19 -20.94 0.73
N ILE A 82 1.01 -20.44 0.99
CA ILE A 82 1.74 -19.46 0.17
C ILE A 82 1.18 -18.02 0.28
N ASN A 83 2.05 -17.13 0.75
CA ASN A 83 1.91 -15.67 0.88
C ASN A 83 1.46 -14.89 -0.39
N VAL A 84 1.10 -15.59 -1.48
CA VAL A 84 0.66 -15.06 -2.78
C VAL A 84 -0.60 -14.20 -2.66
N GLY A 85 -1.56 -14.57 -1.81
CA GLY A 85 -2.78 -13.78 -1.61
C GLY A 85 -2.53 -12.44 -0.92
N GLY A 86 -1.53 -12.38 -0.04
CA GLY A 86 -1.04 -11.13 0.53
C GLY A 86 -0.43 -10.27 -0.56
N GLU A 87 0.59 -10.77 -1.25
CA GLU A 87 1.35 -10.04 -2.28
C GLU A 87 0.50 -9.49 -3.42
N GLU A 88 -0.49 -10.25 -3.90
CA GLU A 88 -1.44 -9.78 -4.90
C GLU A 88 -2.24 -8.58 -4.40
N ARG A 89 -2.71 -8.63 -3.15
CA ARG A 89 -3.43 -7.53 -2.51
C ARG A 89 -2.53 -6.32 -2.30
N GLU A 90 -1.27 -6.52 -1.90
CA GLU A 90 -0.26 -5.45 -1.77
C GLU A 90 -0.05 -4.75 -3.11
N ARG A 91 0.13 -5.53 -4.18
CA ARG A 91 0.32 -5.00 -5.54
C ARG A 91 -0.90 -4.25 -6.04
N ARG A 92 -2.11 -4.80 -5.88
CA ARG A 92 -3.35 -4.16 -6.34
C ARG A 92 -3.58 -2.81 -5.67
N LEU A 93 -3.49 -2.75 -4.34
CA LEU A 93 -3.68 -1.50 -3.60
C LEU A 93 -2.62 -0.45 -3.97
N PHE A 94 -1.36 -0.89 -4.13
CA PHE A 94 -0.29 0.00 -4.54
C PHE A 94 -0.51 0.58 -5.95
N THR A 95 -0.84 -0.29 -6.93
CA THR A 95 -1.11 0.16 -8.30
C THR A 95 -2.36 1.01 -8.39
N GLU A 96 -3.41 0.70 -7.63
CA GLU A 96 -4.65 1.48 -7.57
C GLU A 96 -4.40 2.88 -6.99
N ALA A 97 -3.64 2.97 -5.90
CA ALA A 97 -3.32 4.26 -5.27
C ALA A 97 -2.48 5.19 -6.18
N LEU A 98 -1.68 4.63 -7.09
CA LEU A 98 -0.80 5.37 -8.01
C LEU A 98 -1.36 5.53 -9.43
N ARG A 99 -2.58 5.04 -9.69
CA ARG A 99 -3.12 4.95 -11.05
C ARG A 99 -3.29 6.31 -11.74
N ASP A 100 -3.59 7.35 -10.98
CA ASP A 100 -3.97 8.67 -11.52
C ASP A 100 -2.82 9.69 -11.59
N GLY A 101 -1.57 9.24 -11.40
CA GLY A 101 -0.36 10.07 -11.49
C GLY A 101 0.24 10.44 -10.14
#